data_AF-Q00IS7-F1
#
_entry.id   AF-Q00IS7-F1
#
_cell.length_a   1.000
_cell.length_b   1.000
_cell.length_c   1.000
_cell.angle_alpha   90.00
_cell.angle_beta   90.00
_cell.angle_gamma   90.00
#
_symmetry.space_group_name_H-M   'P 1'
#
loop_
_entity.id
_entity.type
_entity.pdbx_description
1 polymer ?
#
loop_
_entity_poly.entity_id
_entity_poly.type
_entity_poly.pdbx_seq_one_letter_code
_entity_poly.pdbx_strand_id
1 'polypeptide(L)'
;LKNLKITEIEAARFLHDGGFDSTGRYFMVVANASNMVAVIDTKEGKLTKLVTTGATPHPGRGANFIHPKYGPVWATSHLGDETVALIGTDPAKHPDQAWKVVQKLEGQGGGSLFIKTHPKSTNLYVDTPLNPDAETSQSIAVFDIKALDKPYKVLPLAQWAGIKDGARRVVQGEFNKAGTEIWFSVWNAKDKTSAIVVVDDKTLKLKKVIKDKRLITPTGKFN
;
A
#
# COMPACT_ATOMS: atom_id res chain seq x y z
N LEU A 1 -14.86 19.93 26.58
CA LEU A 1 -14.13 18.64 26.59
C LEU A 1 -13.16 18.65 27.77
N LYS A 2 -13.26 17.73 28.74
CA LYS A 2 -12.42 17.74 29.95
C LYS A 2 -11.01 17.15 29.75
N ASN A 3 -10.81 16.29 28.75
CA ASN A 3 -9.57 15.53 28.54
C ASN A 3 -8.95 15.75 27.15
N LEU A 4 -9.35 16.81 26.42
CA LEU A 4 -8.72 17.13 25.14
C LEU A 4 -7.30 17.63 25.40
N LYS A 5 -6.30 16.93 24.87
CA LYS A 5 -4.93 17.40 24.79
C LYS A 5 -4.63 17.75 23.33
N ILE A 6 -4.07 18.94 23.11
CA ILE A 6 -3.59 19.38 21.80
C ILE A 6 -2.08 19.44 21.90
N THR A 7 -1.40 18.83 20.93
CA THR A 7 0.05 18.89 20.79
C THR A 7 0.34 19.28 19.35
N GLU A 8 1.05 20.38 19.19
CA GLU A 8 1.50 20.85 17.89
C GLU A 8 2.88 20.23 17.61
N ILE A 9 3.02 19.60 16.45
CA ILE A 9 4.24 18.94 16.03
C ILE A 9 4.69 19.53 14.70
N GLU A 10 5.91 20.07 14.68
CA GLU A 10 6.51 20.66 13.49
C GLU A 10 6.98 19.57 12.50
N ALA A 11 6.01 18.93 11.85
CA ALA A 11 6.25 17.98 10.77
C ALA A 11 6.49 18.70 9.42
N ALA A 12 6.72 17.93 8.35
CA ALA A 12 6.84 18.47 7.01
C ALA A 12 5.50 19.02 6.47
N ARG A 13 5.56 19.96 5.52
CA ARG A 13 4.38 20.50 4.84
C ARG A 13 3.76 19.45 3.92
N PHE A 14 2.46 19.62 3.60
CA PHE A 14 1.71 18.73 2.70
C PHE A 14 1.51 17.31 3.26
N LEU A 15 1.22 17.20 4.56
CA LEU A 15 0.75 15.95 5.14
C LEU A 15 -0.53 15.49 4.44
N HIS A 16 -0.61 14.20 4.14
CA HIS A 16 -1.71 13.59 3.42
C HIS A 16 -2.22 12.35 4.18
N ASP A 17 -1.85 11.15 3.74
CA ASP A 17 -2.25 9.87 4.31
C ASP A 17 -1.13 9.22 5.12
N GLY A 18 -1.45 8.12 5.81
CA GLY A 18 -0.54 7.47 6.72
C GLY A 18 -1.18 6.34 7.50
N GLY A 19 -0.35 5.59 8.23
CA GLY A 19 -0.80 4.51 9.09
C GLY A 19 0.18 4.23 10.21
N PHE A 20 -0.27 3.44 11.18
CA PHE A 20 0.59 3.01 12.26
C PHE A 20 1.60 1.97 11.79
N ASP A 21 2.77 1.97 12.43
CA ASP A 21 3.66 0.82 12.43
C ASP A 21 2.98 -0.41 13.05
N SER A 22 3.63 -1.57 12.93
CA SER A 22 3.10 -2.85 13.44
C SER A 22 2.75 -2.87 14.93
N THR A 23 3.34 -1.98 15.74
CA THR A 23 3.08 -1.90 17.19
C THR A 23 1.92 -0.98 17.56
N GLY A 24 1.42 -0.17 16.62
CA GLY A 24 0.39 0.83 16.90
C GLY A 24 0.91 2.08 17.61
N ARG A 25 2.23 2.25 17.77
CA ARG A 25 2.82 3.37 18.52
C ARG A 25 3.26 4.51 17.62
N TYR A 26 3.88 4.20 16.49
CA TYR A 26 4.46 5.19 15.61
C TYR A 26 3.53 5.42 14.43
N PHE A 27 3.07 6.65 14.28
CA PHE A 27 2.26 7.04 13.13
C PHE A 27 3.18 7.50 12.00
N MET A 28 3.14 6.76 10.89
CA MET A 28 3.91 6.98 9.67
C MET A 28 3.02 7.77 8.70
N VAL A 29 3.25 9.08 8.57
CA VAL A 29 2.41 9.98 7.74
C VAL A 29 3.24 10.59 6.63
N VAL A 30 2.75 10.54 5.40
CA VAL A 30 3.47 11.10 4.25
C VAL A 30 3.25 12.60 4.12
N ALA A 31 4.33 13.30 3.82
CA ALA A 31 4.35 14.64 3.28
C ALA A 31 4.63 14.54 1.77
N ASN A 32 3.58 14.25 1.00
CA ASN A 32 3.71 13.71 -0.36
C ASN A 32 4.48 14.64 -1.32
N ALA A 33 4.11 15.92 -1.39
CA ALA A 33 4.77 16.92 -2.22
C ALA A 33 6.19 17.29 -1.72
N SER A 34 6.57 16.80 -0.53
CA SER A 34 7.93 16.94 0.01
C SER A 34 8.75 15.65 -0.10
N ASN A 35 8.22 14.58 -0.71
CA ASN A 35 8.91 13.28 -0.88
C ASN A 35 9.39 12.65 0.45
N MET A 36 8.64 12.87 1.53
CA MET A 36 9.02 12.49 2.89
C MET A 36 7.92 11.72 3.61
N VAL A 37 8.33 10.94 4.60
CA VAL A 37 7.49 10.35 5.64
C VAL A 37 7.89 10.95 7.00
N ALA A 38 6.94 11.56 7.69
CA ALA A 38 7.10 11.95 9.09
C ALA A 38 6.71 10.78 10.01
N VAL A 39 7.59 10.49 10.97
CA VAL A 39 7.40 9.47 11.99
C VAL A 39 7.04 10.16 13.30
N ILE A 40 5.81 9.95 13.77
CA ILE A 40 5.32 10.54 15.01
C ILE A 40 5.24 9.46 16.09
N ASP A 41 5.92 9.67 17.22
CA ASP A 41 5.74 8.82 18.40
C ASP A 41 4.47 9.27 19.12
N THR A 42 3.39 8.49 19.01
CA THR A 42 2.09 8.86 19.59
C THR A 42 2.05 8.68 21.10
N LYS A 43 2.99 7.92 21.69
CA LYS A 43 3.13 7.80 23.14
C LYS A 43 3.75 9.06 23.74
N GLU A 44 4.78 9.58 23.09
CA GLU A 44 5.53 10.76 23.57
C GLU A 44 4.99 12.08 22.98
N GLY A 45 4.11 12.02 21.96
CA GLY A 45 3.53 13.18 21.31
C GLY A 45 4.54 14.02 20.53
N LYS A 46 5.54 13.40 19.89
CA LYS A 46 6.64 14.13 19.22
C LYS A 46 7.03 13.57 17.86
N LEU A 47 7.59 14.44 17.01
CA LEU A 47 8.29 14.03 15.80
C LEU A 47 9.55 13.25 16.16
N THR A 48 9.66 12.04 15.63
CA THR A 48 10.85 11.19 15.78
C THR A 48 11.82 11.39 14.63
N LYS A 49 11.30 11.44 13.39
CA LYS A 49 12.13 11.58 12.19
C LYS A 49 11.33 12.07 10.99
N LEU A 50 11.99 12.79 10.08
CA LEU A 50 11.58 12.96 8.69
C LEU A 50 12.46 12.06 7.82
N VAL A 51 11.83 11.18 7.05
CA VAL A 51 12.50 10.17 6.21
C VAL A 51 12.21 10.47 4.75
N THR A 52 13.23 10.82 3.97
CA THR A 52 13.09 10.98 2.52
C THR A 52 12.96 9.62 1.83
N THR A 53 12.02 9.48 0.90
CA THR A 53 11.76 8.21 0.20
C THR A 53 12.02 8.32 -1.32
N GLY A 54 10.96 8.49 -2.11
CA GLY A 54 10.91 8.64 -3.57
C GLY A 54 9.86 9.69 -3.94
N ALA A 55 9.56 9.84 -5.22
CA ALA A 55 8.70 10.93 -5.69
C ALA A 55 7.22 10.71 -5.32
N THR A 56 6.64 11.62 -4.53
CA THR A 56 5.22 11.60 -4.14
C THR A 56 4.77 10.27 -3.52
N PRO A 57 5.26 9.91 -2.31
CA PRO A 57 4.82 8.69 -1.63
C PRO A 57 3.32 8.71 -1.37
N HIS A 58 2.64 7.59 -1.64
CA HIS A 58 1.20 7.43 -1.48
C HIS A 58 0.85 6.03 -0.91
N PRO A 59 0.88 5.85 0.41
CA PRO A 59 0.78 4.53 1.06
C PRO A 59 -0.66 4.05 1.28
N GLY A 60 -1.65 4.95 1.27
CA GLY A 60 -2.88 4.75 2.04
C GLY A 60 -2.55 4.64 3.53
N ARG A 61 -2.70 3.44 4.10
CA ARG A 61 -2.24 3.12 5.47
C ARG A 61 -0.83 2.52 5.51
N GLY A 62 -0.27 2.22 4.34
CA GLY A 62 0.99 1.48 4.17
C GLY A 62 0.84 -0.01 4.47
N ALA A 63 1.97 -0.71 4.45
CA ALA A 63 2.04 -2.15 4.69
C ALA A 63 3.15 -2.48 5.70
N ASN A 64 2.78 -3.14 6.81
CA ASN A 64 3.71 -3.59 7.83
C ASN A 64 4.05 -5.07 7.65
N PHE A 65 5.33 -5.42 7.72
CA PHE A 65 5.78 -6.82 7.73
C PHE A 65 7.16 -6.96 8.37
N ILE A 66 7.59 -8.21 8.60
CA ILE A 66 8.94 -8.52 9.09
C ILE A 66 9.84 -8.77 7.87
N HIS A 67 10.79 -7.88 7.66
CA HIS A 67 11.83 -8.05 6.64
C HIS A 67 12.84 -9.12 7.09
N PRO A 68 13.23 -10.10 6.23
CA PRO A 68 14.13 -11.19 6.61
C PRO A 68 15.48 -10.74 7.17
N LYS A 69 15.99 -9.59 6.72
CA LYS A 69 17.28 -9.02 7.13
C LYS A 69 17.19 -7.85 8.12
N TYR A 70 16.12 -7.06 8.06
CA TYR A 70 16.06 -5.74 8.71
C TYR A 70 15.06 -5.67 9.86
N GLY A 71 14.33 -6.76 10.13
CA GLY A 71 13.31 -6.79 11.17
C GLY A 71 12.01 -6.08 10.75
N PRO A 72 11.23 -5.54 11.70
CA PRO A 72 9.98 -4.84 11.39
C PRO A 72 10.18 -3.63 10.46
N VAL A 73 9.40 -3.60 9.38
CA VAL A 73 9.38 -2.49 8.42
C VAL A 73 7.95 -2.05 8.12
N TRP A 74 7.81 -0.78 7.74
CA TRP A 74 6.62 -0.21 7.12
C TRP A 74 6.95 0.21 5.69
N ALA A 75 6.04 -0.05 4.76
CA ALA A 75 6.25 0.16 3.33
C ALA A 75 5.29 1.18 2.72
N THR A 76 5.79 1.95 1.75
CA THR A 76 5.01 2.84 0.88
C THR A 76 5.39 2.65 -0.57
N SER A 77 4.40 2.66 -1.46
CA SER A 77 4.59 2.88 -2.90
C SER A 77 4.50 4.39 -3.23
N HIS A 78 4.72 4.72 -4.50
CA HIS A 78 4.84 6.10 -4.95
C HIS A 78 3.95 6.39 -6.16
N LEU A 79 3.42 7.61 -6.20
CA LEU A 79 2.68 8.11 -7.34
C LEU A 79 3.62 8.58 -8.44
N GLY A 80 4.74 9.22 -8.07
CA GLY A 80 5.64 9.89 -9.00
C GLY A 80 6.62 8.97 -9.72
N ASP A 81 6.91 7.79 -9.16
CA ASP A 81 7.86 6.82 -9.72
C ASP A 81 7.51 5.38 -9.26
N GLU A 82 8.27 4.40 -9.76
CA GLU A 82 8.12 2.96 -9.48
C GLU A 82 8.63 2.52 -8.10
N THR A 83 9.15 3.43 -7.28
CA THR A 83 9.78 3.07 -6.00
C THR A 83 8.76 2.44 -5.05
N VAL A 84 9.19 1.39 -4.35
CA VAL A 84 8.58 0.93 -3.10
C VAL A 84 9.63 1.05 -1.99
N ALA A 85 9.42 1.97 -1.05
CA ALA A 85 10.36 2.22 0.04
C ALA A 85 9.98 1.44 1.29
N LEU A 86 10.95 0.72 1.88
CA LEU A 86 10.81 0.01 3.15
C LEU A 86 11.55 0.78 4.23
N ILE A 87 10.84 1.17 5.29
CA ILE A 87 11.38 1.94 6.41
C ILE A 87 11.41 1.06 7.66
N GLY A 88 12.55 0.97 8.35
CA GLY A 88 12.66 0.24 9.61
C GLY A 88 11.88 0.92 10.74
N THR A 89 11.13 0.14 11.54
CA THR A 89 10.19 0.68 12.55
C THR A 89 10.42 0.19 13.98
N ASP A 90 11.54 -0.49 14.24
CA ASP A 90 11.85 -1.05 15.56
C ASP A 90 13.11 -0.42 16.20
N PRO A 91 12.98 0.75 16.84
CA PRO A 91 14.11 1.40 17.52
C PRO A 91 14.63 0.66 18.75
N ALA A 92 13.90 -0.33 19.26
CA ALA A 92 14.28 -1.05 20.48
C ALA A 92 15.24 -2.22 20.19
N LYS A 93 14.92 -3.04 19.17
CA LYS A 93 15.73 -4.22 18.83
C LYS A 93 16.51 -4.07 17.52
N HIS A 94 16.12 -3.12 16.67
CA HIS A 94 16.80 -2.84 15.39
C HIS A 94 17.19 -1.35 15.28
N PRO A 95 17.88 -0.76 16.29
CA PRO A 95 18.14 0.67 16.35
C PRO A 95 18.91 1.21 15.14
N ASP A 96 19.80 0.41 14.55
CA ASP A 96 20.56 0.80 13.35
C ASP A 96 19.69 1.01 12.12
N GLN A 97 18.51 0.36 12.08
CA GLN A 97 17.57 0.38 10.96
C GLN A 97 16.39 1.33 11.17
N ALA A 98 16.12 1.70 12.42
CA ALA A 98 14.96 2.50 12.77
C ALA A 98 14.99 3.86 12.06
N TRP A 99 13.85 4.19 11.44
CA TRP A 99 13.60 5.47 10.77
C TRP A 99 14.55 5.77 9.60
N LYS A 100 15.02 4.71 8.94
CA LYS A 100 15.79 4.79 7.69
C LYS A 100 15.09 3.97 6.61
N VAL A 101 15.22 4.40 5.37
CA VAL A 101 14.90 3.54 4.22
C VAL A 101 15.96 2.44 4.18
N VAL A 102 15.56 1.21 4.52
CA VAL A 102 16.47 0.06 4.61
C VAL A 102 16.59 -0.68 3.29
N GLN A 103 15.58 -0.54 2.42
CA GLN A 103 15.57 -1.10 1.07
C GLN A 103 14.58 -0.31 0.20
N LYS A 104 14.93 -0.20 -1.08
CA LYS A 104 14.03 0.21 -2.15
C LYS A 104 13.80 -0.98 -3.08
N LEU A 105 12.56 -1.18 -3.49
CA LEU A 105 12.18 -2.10 -4.56
C LEU A 105 11.66 -1.28 -5.74
N GLU A 106 11.64 -1.88 -6.92
CA GLU A 106 11.02 -1.31 -8.13
C GLU A 106 9.75 -2.08 -8.45
N GLY A 107 8.62 -1.37 -8.51
CA GLY A 107 7.32 -1.89 -8.94
C GLY A 107 7.11 -1.78 -10.46
N GLN A 108 5.87 -1.88 -10.90
CA GLN A 108 5.54 -1.86 -12.34
C GLN A 108 5.77 -0.48 -13.00
N GLY A 109 5.77 0.59 -12.21
CA GLY A 109 5.78 1.97 -12.68
C GLY A 109 5.21 2.94 -11.65
N GLY A 110 5.23 4.23 -11.97
CA GLY A 110 4.51 5.25 -11.22
C GLY A 110 2.98 5.09 -11.30
N GLY A 111 2.27 5.95 -10.57
CA GLY A 111 0.81 5.93 -10.52
C GLY A 111 0.22 4.99 -9.46
N SER A 112 1.04 4.50 -8.50
CA SER A 112 0.55 3.71 -7.38
C SER A 112 -0.21 4.56 -6.37
N LEU A 113 -1.25 3.97 -5.77
CA LEU A 113 -2.04 4.60 -4.69
C LEU A 113 -2.07 3.76 -3.42
N PHE A 114 -1.97 2.44 -3.53
CA PHE A 114 -2.05 1.56 -2.37
C PHE A 114 -1.04 0.42 -2.43
N ILE A 115 -0.47 0.16 -1.26
CA ILE A 115 0.32 -1.02 -0.95
C ILE A 115 -0.35 -1.82 0.16
N LYS A 116 -0.29 -3.15 0.09
CA LYS A 116 -0.98 -4.00 1.07
C LYS A 116 -0.26 -5.31 1.35
N THR A 117 -0.30 -5.73 2.61
CA THR A 117 0.02 -7.08 3.07
C THR A 117 -0.86 -7.42 4.28
N HIS A 118 -0.69 -8.60 4.85
CA HIS A 118 -1.38 -9.07 6.05
C HIS A 118 -0.44 -9.93 6.90
N PRO A 119 -0.53 -9.96 8.25
CA PRO A 119 0.36 -10.76 9.11
C PRO A 119 0.41 -12.27 8.82
N LYS A 120 -0.57 -12.80 8.08
CA LYS A 120 -0.66 -14.21 7.66
C LYS A 120 -0.28 -14.45 6.19
N SER A 121 -0.02 -13.38 5.45
CA SER A 121 0.41 -13.42 4.05
C SER A 121 1.93 -13.32 3.99
N THR A 122 2.52 -13.91 2.95
CA THR A 122 3.92 -13.71 2.57
C THR A 122 4.06 -12.79 1.36
N ASN A 123 2.96 -12.20 0.90
CA ASN A 123 2.91 -11.38 -0.29
C ASN A 123 2.78 -9.90 0.06
N LEU A 124 3.43 -9.06 -0.75
CA LEU A 124 3.27 -7.61 -0.74
C LEU A 124 2.68 -7.18 -2.08
N TYR A 125 1.48 -6.59 -2.04
CA TYR A 125 0.71 -6.18 -3.22
C TYR A 125 0.85 -4.68 -3.45
N VAL A 126 1.14 -4.28 -4.69
CA VAL A 126 1.29 -2.87 -5.09
C VAL A 126 0.46 -2.61 -6.34
N ASP A 127 -0.46 -1.65 -6.26
CA ASP A 127 -1.28 -1.22 -7.40
C ASP A 127 -0.63 -0.10 -8.19
N THR A 128 -1.14 0.13 -9.41
CA THR A 128 -0.68 1.19 -10.31
C THR A 128 -1.86 1.86 -11.04
N PRO A 129 -2.98 2.19 -10.35
CA PRO A 129 -4.23 2.60 -10.98
C PRO A 129 -4.09 3.88 -11.81
N LEU A 130 -3.17 4.78 -11.49
CA LEU A 130 -2.97 6.05 -12.19
C LEU A 130 -1.84 5.99 -13.22
N ASN A 131 -1.25 4.81 -13.45
CA ASN A 131 -0.29 4.65 -14.53
C ASN A 131 -0.97 4.94 -15.89
N PRO A 132 -0.27 5.61 -16.83
CA PRO A 132 -0.81 5.91 -18.15
C PRO A 132 -0.94 4.66 -19.03
N ASP A 133 -0.10 3.65 -18.81
CA ASP A 133 -0.18 2.38 -19.53
C ASP A 133 -1.38 1.53 -19.06
N ALA A 134 -2.11 0.98 -20.03
CA ALA A 134 -3.33 0.26 -19.76
C ALA A 134 -3.05 -1.09 -19.09
N GLU A 135 -2.03 -1.84 -19.53
CA GLU A 135 -1.70 -3.15 -18.95
C GLU A 135 -1.24 -3.00 -17.50
N THR A 136 -0.45 -1.97 -17.23
CA THR A 136 0.08 -1.64 -15.90
C THR A 136 -1.04 -1.16 -14.96
N SER A 137 -1.94 -0.28 -15.42
CA SER A 137 -3.06 0.18 -14.58
C SER A 137 -4.16 -0.87 -14.38
N GLN A 138 -4.15 -1.94 -15.16
CA GLN A 138 -5.12 -3.05 -15.12
C GLN A 138 -4.62 -4.29 -14.36
N SER A 139 -3.44 -4.21 -13.74
CA SER A 139 -2.77 -5.31 -13.07
C SER A 139 -2.29 -4.93 -11.66
N ILE A 140 -1.69 -5.90 -10.96
CA ILE A 140 -1.08 -5.72 -9.64
C ILE A 140 0.30 -6.38 -9.62
N ALA A 141 1.30 -5.71 -9.03
CA ALA A 141 2.57 -6.36 -8.67
C ALA A 141 2.43 -7.08 -7.33
N VAL A 142 3.06 -8.26 -7.24
CA VAL A 142 3.09 -9.10 -6.03
C VAL A 142 4.53 -9.52 -5.75
N PHE A 143 5.11 -8.98 -4.70
CA PHE A 143 6.43 -9.37 -4.21
C PHE A 143 6.31 -10.49 -3.18
N ASP A 144 7.29 -11.41 -3.17
CA ASP A 144 7.46 -12.37 -2.07
C ASP A 144 8.29 -11.71 -0.97
N ILE A 145 7.69 -11.47 0.20
CA ILE A 145 8.34 -10.85 1.36
C ILE A 145 9.57 -11.66 1.83
N LYS A 146 9.59 -12.98 1.57
CA LYS A 146 10.71 -13.84 1.94
C LYS A 146 11.86 -13.79 0.93
N ALA A 147 11.64 -13.22 -0.25
CA ALA A 147 12.59 -13.19 -1.36
C ALA A 147 12.46 -11.88 -2.16
N LEU A 148 12.58 -10.74 -1.47
CA LEU A 148 12.42 -9.39 -2.05
C LEU A 148 13.51 -9.00 -3.06
N ASP A 149 14.56 -9.82 -3.20
CA ASP A 149 15.56 -9.71 -4.28
C ASP A 149 15.07 -10.33 -5.60
N LYS A 150 13.96 -11.08 -5.58
CA LYS A 150 13.38 -11.71 -6.76
C LYS A 150 12.39 -10.78 -7.46
N PRO A 151 12.22 -10.94 -8.78
CA PRO A 151 11.19 -10.22 -9.52
C PRO A 151 9.80 -10.45 -8.92
N TYR A 152 8.97 -9.40 -8.91
CA TYR A 152 7.56 -9.52 -8.57
C TYR A 152 6.82 -10.35 -9.62
N LYS A 153 5.67 -10.91 -9.21
CA LYS A 153 4.69 -11.48 -10.13
C LYS A 153 3.65 -10.43 -10.51
N VAL A 154 3.10 -10.52 -11.72
CA VAL A 154 2.01 -9.67 -12.18
C VAL A 154 0.72 -10.46 -12.22
N LEU A 155 -0.35 -9.97 -11.57
CA LEU A 155 -1.69 -10.55 -11.71
C LEU A 155 -2.56 -9.68 -12.62
N PRO A 156 -3.12 -10.23 -13.72
CA PRO A 156 -3.89 -9.46 -14.69
C PRO A 156 -5.35 -9.31 -14.24
N LEU A 157 -5.58 -8.54 -13.17
CA LEU A 157 -6.88 -8.52 -12.48
C LEU A 157 -8.03 -7.98 -13.35
N ALA A 158 -7.81 -6.99 -14.21
CA ALA A 158 -8.86 -6.54 -15.14
C ALA A 158 -9.22 -7.62 -16.18
N GLN A 159 -8.23 -8.40 -16.63
CA GLN A 159 -8.46 -9.55 -17.51
C GLN A 159 -9.27 -10.64 -16.80
N TRP A 160 -8.90 -10.98 -15.56
CA TRP A 160 -9.64 -11.94 -14.74
C TRP A 160 -11.07 -11.51 -14.46
N ALA A 161 -11.32 -10.20 -14.35
CA ALA A 161 -12.68 -9.68 -14.24
C ALA A 161 -13.54 -9.95 -15.50
N GLY A 162 -12.93 -10.25 -16.66
CA GLY A 162 -13.66 -10.52 -17.89
C GLY A 162 -14.49 -9.32 -18.35
N ILE A 163 -13.97 -8.10 -18.18
CA ILE A 163 -14.57 -6.85 -18.69
C ILE A 163 -13.69 -6.37 -19.84
N LYS A 164 -14.29 -6.13 -21.02
CA LYS A 164 -13.55 -5.82 -22.25
C LYS A 164 -13.44 -4.33 -22.55
N ASP A 165 -14.31 -3.50 -21.98
CA ASP A 165 -14.45 -2.08 -22.30
C ASP A 165 -14.05 -1.15 -21.16
N GLY A 166 -13.66 0.07 -21.50
CA GLY A 166 -13.31 1.12 -20.55
C GLY A 166 -11.91 0.99 -19.92
N ALA A 167 -11.62 1.89 -18.99
CA ALA A 167 -10.28 2.05 -18.40
C ALA A 167 -9.90 0.90 -17.47
N ARG A 168 -10.86 0.40 -16.68
CA ARG A 168 -10.73 -0.80 -15.81
C ARG A 168 -9.52 -0.73 -14.85
N ARG A 169 -9.27 0.45 -14.28
CA ARG A 169 -8.13 0.70 -13.38
C ARG A 169 -8.26 -0.15 -12.12
N VAL A 170 -7.23 -0.91 -11.78
CA VAL A 170 -7.20 -1.80 -10.62
C VAL A 170 -6.71 -1.02 -9.41
N VAL A 171 -7.53 -0.96 -8.36
CA VAL A 171 -7.23 -0.12 -7.20
C VAL A 171 -7.55 -0.81 -5.87
N GLN A 172 -6.65 -0.56 -4.92
CA GLN A 172 -6.75 -0.84 -3.50
C GLN A 172 -6.97 -2.33 -3.19
N GLY A 173 -5.92 -3.04 -2.83
CA GLY A 173 -6.05 -4.38 -2.24
C GLY A 173 -6.59 -4.29 -0.81
N GLU A 174 -7.56 -5.11 -0.43
CA GLU A 174 -8.03 -5.26 0.96
C GLU A 174 -8.20 -6.73 1.30
N PHE A 175 -7.63 -7.16 2.43
CA PHE A 175 -7.72 -8.53 2.89
C PHE A 175 -9.05 -8.81 3.58
N ASN A 176 -9.51 -10.06 3.52
CA ASN A 176 -10.53 -10.55 4.43
C ASN A 176 -9.96 -10.72 5.87
N LYS A 177 -10.84 -10.88 6.86
CA LYS A 177 -10.46 -11.07 8.27
C LYS A 177 -9.46 -12.22 8.50
N ALA A 178 -9.54 -13.28 7.68
CA ALA A 178 -8.68 -14.44 7.82
C ALA A 178 -7.26 -14.21 7.27
N GLY A 179 -7.07 -13.19 6.42
CA GLY A 179 -5.81 -12.94 5.73
C GLY A 179 -5.51 -13.94 4.63
N THR A 180 -6.52 -14.62 4.10
CA THR A 180 -6.37 -15.71 3.09
C THR A 180 -6.84 -15.29 1.71
N GLU A 181 -7.56 -14.18 1.63
CA GLU A 181 -8.08 -13.61 0.39
C GLU A 181 -7.77 -12.12 0.37
N ILE A 182 -7.43 -11.61 -0.81
CA ILE A 182 -7.26 -10.18 -1.05
C ILE A 182 -8.15 -9.73 -2.21
N TRP A 183 -8.84 -8.62 -2.02
CA TRP A 183 -9.92 -8.14 -2.86
C TRP A 183 -9.49 -6.84 -3.53
N PHE A 184 -9.73 -6.71 -4.83
CA PHE A 184 -9.35 -5.54 -5.63
C PHE A 184 -10.56 -5.00 -6.39
N SER A 185 -10.68 -3.69 -6.49
CA SER A 185 -11.68 -3.06 -7.34
C SER A 185 -11.13 -2.95 -8.76
N VAL A 186 -11.91 -3.39 -9.74
CA VAL A 186 -11.70 -3.05 -11.15
C VAL A 186 -12.62 -1.86 -11.44
N TRP A 187 -12.06 -0.67 -11.29
CA TRP A 187 -12.77 0.60 -11.33
C TRP A 187 -12.92 1.07 -12.79
N ASN A 188 -14.17 1.23 -13.22
CA ASN A 188 -14.52 1.76 -14.53
C ASN A 188 -15.42 2.99 -14.41
N ALA A 189 -15.71 3.65 -15.54
CA ALA A 189 -16.63 4.78 -15.59
C ALA A 189 -18.07 4.37 -15.19
N LYS A 190 -18.88 5.35 -14.77
CA LYS A 190 -20.25 5.14 -14.26
C LYS A 190 -21.17 4.38 -15.22
N ASP A 191 -21.00 4.61 -16.52
CA ASP A 191 -21.77 4.01 -17.61
C ASP A 191 -21.17 2.68 -18.11
N LYS A 192 -20.11 2.18 -17.47
CA LYS A 192 -19.39 0.96 -17.84
C LYS A 192 -19.45 -0.09 -16.74
N THR A 193 -19.24 -1.34 -17.13
CA THR A 193 -19.21 -2.46 -16.18
C THR A 193 -17.96 -2.37 -15.31
N SER A 194 -18.12 -2.60 -14.01
CA SER A 194 -17.06 -2.73 -13.02
C SER A 194 -17.14 -4.09 -12.31
N ALA A 195 -16.12 -4.43 -11.52
CA ALA A 195 -16.11 -5.66 -10.73
C ALA A 195 -15.26 -5.53 -9.46
N ILE A 196 -15.43 -6.46 -8.53
CA ILE A 196 -14.43 -6.77 -7.50
C ILE A 196 -13.83 -8.14 -7.82
N VAL A 197 -12.50 -8.22 -7.86
CA VAL A 197 -11.76 -9.47 -8.06
C VAL A 197 -11.20 -9.93 -6.72
N VAL A 198 -11.50 -11.17 -6.35
CA VAL A 198 -10.98 -11.83 -5.16
C VAL A 198 -9.88 -12.80 -5.57
N VAL A 199 -8.70 -12.64 -4.98
CA VAL A 199 -7.53 -13.48 -5.20
C VAL A 199 -7.32 -14.35 -3.98
N ASP A 200 -7.02 -15.63 -4.21
CA ASP A 200 -6.51 -16.52 -3.17
C ASP A 200 -5.04 -16.17 -2.88
N ASP A 201 -4.75 -15.64 -1.69
CA ASP A 201 -3.43 -15.10 -1.33
C ASP A 201 -2.33 -16.17 -1.40
N LYS A 202 -2.65 -17.40 -0.97
CA LYS A 202 -1.68 -18.50 -0.93
C LYS A 202 -1.23 -18.94 -2.32
N THR A 203 -2.17 -19.01 -3.27
CA THR A 203 -1.92 -19.55 -4.61
C THR A 203 -1.71 -18.48 -5.67
N LEU A 204 -2.03 -17.21 -5.36
CA LEU A 204 -2.07 -16.08 -6.29
C LEU A 204 -2.98 -16.34 -7.49
N LYS A 205 -4.03 -17.14 -7.32
CA LYS A 205 -5.00 -17.46 -8.37
C LYS A 205 -6.30 -16.70 -8.16
N LEU A 206 -7.00 -16.47 -9.26
CA LEU A 206 -8.37 -15.98 -9.23
C LEU A 206 -9.25 -16.92 -8.38
N LYS A 207 -9.92 -16.36 -7.38
CA LYS A 207 -10.87 -17.08 -6.54
C LYS A 207 -12.31 -16.77 -6.92
N LYS A 208 -12.63 -15.49 -7.13
CA LYS A 208 -13.99 -15.04 -7.45
C LYS A 208 -13.98 -13.70 -8.17
N VAL A 209 -14.96 -13.48 -9.03
CA VAL A 209 -15.30 -12.16 -9.58
C VAL A 209 -16.70 -11.81 -9.10
N ILE A 210 -16.86 -10.63 -8.48
CA ILE A 210 -18.14 -10.09 -8.05
C ILE A 210 -18.55 -9.02 -9.06
N LYS A 211 -19.69 -9.23 -9.71
CA LYS A 211 -20.35 -8.28 -10.62
C LYS A 211 -21.79 -8.14 -10.20
N ASP A 212 -22.30 -6.92 -10.26
CA ASP A 212 -23.70 -6.60 -9.99
C ASP A 212 -24.06 -5.30 -10.72
N LYS A 213 -25.30 -5.15 -11.21
CA LYS A 213 -25.74 -3.90 -11.84
C LYS A 213 -25.69 -2.70 -10.88
N ARG A 214 -25.76 -2.96 -9.57
CA ARG A 214 -25.63 -1.97 -8.49
C ARG A 214 -24.18 -1.61 -8.18
N LEU A 215 -23.21 -2.41 -8.64
CA LEU A 215 -21.79 -2.19 -8.38
C LEU A 215 -21.21 -1.14 -9.35
N ILE A 216 -21.65 0.10 -9.17
CA ILE A 216 -21.24 1.24 -9.99
C ILE A 216 -19.99 1.86 -9.37
N THR A 217 -18.93 2.02 -10.17
CA THR A 217 -17.67 2.71 -9.78
C THR A 217 -17.11 2.26 -8.41
N PRO A 218 -16.88 0.95 -8.17
CA PRO A 218 -16.32 0.48 -6.90
C PRO A 218 -14.88 0.99 -6.72
N THR A 219 -14.58 1.59 -5.57
CA THR A 219 -13.25 2.12 -5.24
C THR A 219 -12.75 1.54 -3.91
N GLY A 220 -12.99 2.23 -2.79
CA GLY A 220 -12.58 1.83 -1.45
C GLY A 220 -13.36 0.61 -0.94
N LYS A 221 -12.61 -0.34 -0.37
CA LYS A 221 -13.11 -1.54 0.30
C LYS A 221 -12.49 -1.58 1.70
N PHE A 222 -13.30 -1.91 2.70
CA PHE A 222 -12.90 -1.96 4.10
C PHE A 222 -13.51 -3.22 4.71
N ASN A 223 -12.68 -4.11 5.24
CA ASN A 223 -13.12 -5.33 5.91
C ASN A 223 -13.59 -5.09 7.35
#